data_AF-A0A6I6ESQ8-F1
#
_entry.id   AF-A0A6I6ESQ8-F1
#
_cell.length_a   1.000
_cell.length_b   1.000
_cell.length_c   1.000
_cell.angle_alpha   90.00
_cell.angle_beta   90.00
_cell.angle_gamma   90.00
#
_symmetry.space_group_name_H-M   'P 1'
#
loop_
_entity.id
_entity.type
_entity.pdbx_description
1 polymer ?
#
loop_
_entity_poly.entity_id
_entity_poly.type
_entity_poly.pdbx_seq_one_letter_code
_entity_poly.pdbx_strand_id
1 'polypeptide(L)'
;MINDISENRIMTSFNNIIPFLKLFIEDDAAISIANTERFLKFYDGQTVKLNKKDGDPLPVGSVAYMTVTSGKTISSIIPKEVFGVPTKAIGIPIKENGKVVGALSVAKSLEKQTTVLNLSKDLYDSLSQISSGINEISSNIQSIVQSNSTMQQDVEQTKKKQKTQMKS
;
A
#
# COMPACT_ATOMS: atom_id res chain seq x y z
N MET A 1 -26.81 -19.99 20.77
CA MET A 1 -25.53 -19.76 20.08
C MET A 1 -25.75 -20.11 18.62
N ILE A 2 -25.35 -19.25 17.70
CA ILE A 2 -25.59 -19.47 16.26
C ILE A 2 -24.59 -20.51 15.74
N ASN A 3 -25.07 -21.63 15.22
CA ASN A 3 -24.24 -22.69 14.66
C ASN A 3 -24.24 -22.72 13.14
N ASP A 4 -25.31 -22.23 12.53
CA ASP A 4 -25.48 -22.13 11.08
C ASP A 4 -25.94 -20.72 10.69
N ILE A 5 -25.53 -20.26 9.50
CA ILE A 5 -25.88 -18.92 9.00
C ILE A 5 -27.39 -18.72 8.87
N SER A 6 -28.14 -19.79 8.56
CA SER A 6 -29.60 -19.77 8.43
C SER A 6 -30.34 -19.45 9.73
N GLU A 7 -29.69 -19.65 10.88
CA GLU A 7 -30.28 -19.37 12.19
C GLU A 7 -30.36 -17.87 12.50
N ASN A 8 -29.66 -17.02 11.74
CA ASN A 8 -29.70 -15.58 11.90
C ASN A 8 -30.00 -14.85 10.59
N ARG A 9 -31.07 -14.05 10.61
CA ARG A 9 -31.55 -13.34 9.42
C ARG A 9 -30.53 -12.39 8.82
N ILE A 10 -29.74 -11.69 9.64
CA ILE A 10 -28.73 -10.74 9.17
C ILE A 10 -27.59 -11.50 8.48
N MET A 11 -27.09 -12.56 9.12
CA MET A 11 -26.06 -13.43 8.52
C MET A 11 -26.54 -14.04 7.20
N THR A 12 -27.77 -14.55 7.17
CA THR A 12 -28.40 -15.09 5.95
C THR A 12 -28.48 -14.04 4.84
N SER A 13 -28.93 -12.82 5.16
CA SER A 13 -29.00 -11.73 4.19
C SER A 13 -27.62 -11.42 3.60
N PHE A 14 -26.58 -11.31 4.44
CA PHE A 14 -25.21 -11.10 3.95
C PHE A 14 -24.72 -12.24 3.07
N ASN A 15 -24.91 -13.49 3.52
CA ASN A 15 -24.56 -14.69 2.77
C ASN A 15 -25.17 -14.70 1.35
N ASN A 16 -26.42 -14.27 1.23
CA ASN A 16 -27.12 -14.23 -0.05
C ASN A 16 -26.63 -13.11 -0.98
N ILE A 17 -26.20 -11.96 -0.43
CA ILE A 17 -25.72 -10.84 -1.25
C ILE A 17 -24.22 -10.92 -1.58
N ILE A 18 -23.42 -11.68 -0.82
CA ILE A 18 -21.96 -11.76 -1.01
C ILE A 18 -21.56 -12.10 -2.46
N PRO A 19 -22.17 -13.07 -3.15
CA PRO A 19 -21.82 -13.35 -4.55
C PRO A 19 -21.95 -12.14 -5.47
N PHE A 20 -22.95 -11.29 -5.24
CA PHE A 20 -23.15 -10.05 -5.98
C PHE A 20 -22.20 -8.95 -5.50
N LEU A 21 -21.95 -8.86 -4.19
CA LEU A 21 -21.04 -7.88 -3.61
C LEU A 21 -19.64 -8.01 -4.22
N LYS A 22 -19.19 -9.25 -4.48
CA LYS A 22 -17.91 -9.51 -5.15
C LYS A 22 -17.81 -8.90 -6.56
N LEU A 23 -18.93 -8.66 -7.25
CA LEU A 23 -18.95 -7.99 -8.55
C LEU A 23 -18.79 -6.47 -8.43
N PHE A 24 -19.16 -5.89 -7.28
CA PHE A 24 -19.00 -4.46 -7.01
C PHE A 24 -17.61 -4.12 -6.44
N ILE A 25 -16.93 -5.09 -5.83
CA ILE A 25 -15.59 -4.88 -5.30
C ILE A 25 -14.60 -5.08 -6.46
N GLU A 26 -14.10 -3.98 -7.02
CA GLU A 26 -13.11 -4.01 -8.12
C GLU A 26 -11.77 -4.64 -7.71
N ASP A 27 -11.37 -4.46 -6.46
CA ASP A 27 -10.13 -5.02 -5.94
C ASP A 27 -10.37 -6.42 -5.37
N ASP A 28 -9.33 -7.25 -5.37
CA ASP A 28 -9.47 -8.60 -4.85
C ASP A 28 -9.79 -8.61 -3.34
N ALA A 29 -10.85 -9.33 -2.96
CA ALA A 29 -11.31 -9.38 -1.58
C ALA A 29 -11.85 -10.75 -1.17
N ALA A 30 -11.45 -11.17 0.03
CA ALA A 30 -12.03 -12.28 0.74
C ALA A 30 -13.05 -11.80 1.77
N ILE A 31 -14.15 -12.54 1.94
CA ILE A 31 -15.20 -12.23 2.89
C ILE A 31 -15.40 -13.42 3.82
N SER A 32 -15.70 -13.16 5.09
CA SER A 32 -16.05 -14.19 6.07
C SER A 32 -17.21 -13.76 6.94
N ILE A 33 -18.01 -14.75 7.35
CA ILE A 33 -19.06 -14.62 8.35
C ILE A 33 -18.70 -15.53 9.51
N ALA A 34 -18.75 -15.00 10.72
CA ALA A 34 -18.45 -15.73 11.95
C ALA A 34 -19.54 -15.53 12.98
N ASN A 35 -19.74 -16.54 13.85
CA ASN A 35 -20.42 -16.34 15.12
C ASN A 35 -19.41 -15.77 16.15
N THR A 36 -19.72 -15.85 17.44
CA THR A 36 -18.86 -15.32 18.49
C THR A 36 -17.60 -16.15 18.79
N GLU A 37 -17.46 -17.35 18.23
CA GLU A 37 -16.40 -18.32 18.56
C GLU A 37 -15.65 -18.87 17.34
N ARG A 38 -16.32 -19.03 16.20
CA ARG A 38 -15.81 -19.67 15.00
C ARG A 38 -16.35 -19.05 13.73
N PHE A 39 -15.64 -19.29 12.64
CA PHE A 39 -16.10 -18.93 11.31
C PHE A 39 -17.19 -19.88 10.84
N LEU A 40 -18.23 -19.32 10.24
CA LEU A 40 -19.36 -20.06 9.67
C LEU A 40 -19.23 -20.20 8.15
N LYS A 41 -18.68 -19.18 7.48
CA LYS A 41 -18.50 -19.19 6.03
C LYS A 41 -17.32 -18.36 5.58
N PHE A 42 -16.66 -18.86 4.54
CA PHE A 42 -15.62 -18.15 3.81
C PHE A 42 -15.95 -17.99 2.33
N TYR A 43 -15.50 -16.86 1.80
CA TYR A 43 -15.59 -16.52 0.40
C TYR A 43 -14.27 -15.91 -0.03
N ASP A 44 -13.31 -16.75 -0.41
CA ASP A 44 -11.98 -16.31 -0.82
C ASP A 44 -11.99 -15.37 -2.03
N GLY A 45 -11.00 -14.48 -2.07
CA GLY A 45 -10.65 -13.71 -3.26
C GLY A 45 -9.90 -14.57 -4.29
N GLN A 46 -9.42 -13.94 -5.35
CA GLN A 46 -8.51 -14.51 -6.34
C GLN A 46 -7.12 -14.72 -5.74
N THR A 47 -6.52 -13.69 -5.15
CA THR A 47 -5.18 -13.66 -4.53
C THR A 47 -5.23 -13.64 -3.00
N VAL A 48 -6.20 -12.95 -2.39
CA VAL A 48 -6.45 -12.97 -0.94
C VAL A 48 -7.14 -14.28 -0.58
N LYS A 49 -6.36 -15.23 -0.07
CA LYS A 49 -6.86 -16.51 0.46
C LYS A 49 -6.82 -16.48 1.98
N LEU A 50 -7.96 -16.73 2.62
CA LEU A 50 -8.01 -16.78 4.08
C LEU A 50 -7.41 -18.09 4.62
N ASN A 51 -7.32 -19.14 3.79
CA ASN A 51 -6.74 -20.45 4.13
C ASN A 51 -7.36 -21.05 5.41
N LYS A 52 -8.66 -20.82 5.61
CA LYS A 52 -9.47 -21.30 6.71
C LYS A 52 -10.66 -22.09 6.19
N LYS A 53 -11.20 -22.95 7.05
CA LYS A 53 -12.37 -23.78 6.75
C LYS A 53 -13.54 -23.38 7.63
N ASP A 54 -14.74 -23.53 7.09
CA ASP A 54 -15.98 -23.39 7.87
C ASP A 54 -15.86 -24.25 9.15
N GLY A 55 -16.11 -23.64 10.30
CA GLY A 55 -15.95 -24.27 11.62
C GLY A 55 -14.67 -23.93 12.36
N ASP A 56 -13.64 -23.37 11.70
CA ASP A 56 -12.39 -22.98 12.37
C ASP A 56 -12.63 -21.93 13.48
N PRO A 57 -11.98 -22.06 14.64
CA PRO A 57 -12.11 -21.09 15.73
C PRO A 57 -11.57 -19.72 15.31
N LEU A 58 -12.12 -18.66 15.90
CA LEU A 58 -11.62 -17.30 15.72
C LEU A 58 -10.21 -17.17 16.33
N PRO A 59 -9.16 -16.94 15.52
CA PRO A 59 -7.82 -16.78 16.05
C PRO A 59 -7.79 -15.52 16.93
N VAL A 60 -7.19 -15.64 18.11
CA VAL A 60 -6.99 -14.49 19.00
C VAL A 60 -6.19 -13.42 18.27
N GLY A 61 -6.65 -12.17 18.34
CA GLY A 61 -6.04 -11.04 17.62
C GLY A 61 -6.46 -10.92 16.15
N SER A 62 -7.23 -11.87 15.60
CA SER A 62 -7.85 -11.68 14.29
C SER A 62 -8.88 -10.55 14.31
N VAL A 63 -9.11 -9.92 13.15
CA VAL A 63 -10.11 -8.84 13.03
C VAL A 63 -11.50 -9.33 13.45
N ALA A 64 -11.89 -10.54 13.09
CA ALA A 64 -13.15 -11.14 13.52
C ALA A 64 -13.22 -11.28 15.05
N TYR A 65 -12.16 -11.83 15.68
CA TYR A 65 -12.09 -11.95 17.15
C TYR A 65 -12.19 -10.58 17.85
N MET A 66 -11.42 -9.60 17.40
CA MET A 66 -11.44 -8.25 17.98
C MET A 66 -12.79 -7.55 17.79
N THR A 67 -13.45 -7.78 16.65
CA THR A 67 -14.77 -7.23 16.35
C THR A 67 -15.84 -7.80 17.26
N VAL A 68 -15.84 -9.13 17.44
CA VAL A 68 -16.78 -9.81 18.34
C VAL A 68 -16.58 -9.36 19.78
N THR A 69 -15.32 -9.36 20.26
CA THR A 69 -14.99 -9.05 21.67
C THR A 69 -15.23 -7.60 22.02
N SER A 70 -14.89 -6.66 21.13
CA SER A 70 -15.11 -5.22 21.37
C SER A 70 -16.55 -4.77 21.09
N GLY A 71 -17.28 -5.50 20.24
CA GLY A 71 -18.58 -5.09 19.73
C GLY A 71 -18.56 -3.80 18.89
N LYS A 72 -17.37 -3.44 18.36
CA LYS A 72 -17.11 -2.26 17.53
C LYS A 72 -16.56 -2.68 16.17
N THR A 73 -16.67 -1.79 15.19
CA THR A 73 -16.00 -1.96 13.89
C THR A 73 -14.50 -1.89 14.08
N ILE A 74 -13.77 -2.88 13.56
CA ILE A 74 -12.32 -2.96 13.61
C ILE A 74 -11.77 -2.85 12.20
N SER A 75 -10.70 -2.07 12.01
CA SER A 75 -9.93 -2.04 10.77
C SER A 75 -8.45 -2.18 11.07
N SER A 76 -7.77 -3.05 10.32
CA SER A 76 -6.33 -3.26 10.45
C SER A 76 -5.70 -3.52 9.09
N ILE A 77 -4.44 -3.10 8.95
CA ILE A 77 -3.59 -3.55 7.85
C ILE A 77 -2.95 -4.87 8.29
N ILE A 78 -3.06 -5.87 7.44
CA ILE A 78 -2.48 -7.19 7.62
C ILE A 78 -1.26 -7.29 6.70
N PRO A 79 -0.08 -7.62 7.25
CA PRO A 79 1.13 -7.82 6.46
C PRO A 79 0.96 -8.94 5.43
N LYS A 80 1.71 -8.86 4.33
CA LYS A 80 1.65 -9.83 3.22
C LYS A 80 2.05 -11.25 3.65
N GLU A 81 2.81 -11.38 4.74
CA GLU A 81 3.29 -12.64 5.28
C GLU A 81 2.14 -13.54 5.77
N VAL A 82 0.96 -12.97 6.04
CA VAL A 82 -0.21 -13.71 6.55
C VAL A 82 -1.07 -14.27 5.40
N PHE A 83 -1.29 -13.50 4.34
CA PHE A 83 -2.23 -13.85 3.25
C PHE A 83 -1.60 -13.84 1.85
N GLY A 84 -0.27 -13.73 1.75
CA GLY A 84 0.48 -13.62 0.49
C GLY A 84 0.53 -12.21 -0.11
N VAL A 85 -0.46 -11.35 0.20
CA VAL A 85 -0.56 -9.96 -0.31
C VAL A 85 -0.87 -8.97 0.83
N PRO A 86 -0.37 -7.73 0.77
CA PRO A 86 -0.70 -6.71 1.76
C PRO A 86 -2.21 -6.46 1.72
N THR A 87 -2.87 -6.51 2.87
CA THR A 87 -4.33 -6.59 2.92
C THR A 87 -4.89 -5.63 3.96
N LYS A 88 -5.96 -4.91 3.64
CA LYS A 88 -6.76 -4.18 4.64
C LYS A 88 -7.93 -5.06 5.04
N ALA A 89 -7.97 -5.44 6.31
CA ALA A 89 -9.07 -6.18 6.90
C ALA A 89 -9.99 -5.25 7.70
N ILE A 90 -11.29 -5.42 7.52
CA ILE A 90 -12.35 -4.67 8.22
C ILE A 90 -13.35 -5.69 8.75
N GLY A 91 -13.70 -5.59 10.03
CA GLY A 91 -14.72 -6.38 10.68
C GLY A 91 -15.83 -5.49 11.22
N ILE A 92 -17.08 -5.89 10.99
CA ILE A 92 -18.29 -5.21 11.47
C ILE A 92 -19.05 -6.20 12.37
N PRO A 93 -19.44 -5.80 13.59
CA PRO A 93 -20.16 -6.68 14.50
C PRO A 93 -21.60 -6.86 14.00
N ILE A 94 -22.05 -8.11 13.92
CA ILE A 94 -23.45 -8.43 13.69
C ILE A 94 -24.14 -8.43 15.05
N LYS A 95 -25.17 -7.59 15.20
CA LYS A 95 -25.90 -7.42 16.46
C LYS A 95 -27.36 -7.83 16.31
N GLU A 96 -27.87 -8.54 17.30
CA GLU A 96 -29.28 -8.88 17.45
C GLU A 96 -29.73 -8.47 18.85
N ASN A 97 -30.80 -7.67 18.93
CA ASN A 97 -31.31 -7.11 20.20
C ASN A 97 -30.21 -6.43 21.05
N GLY A 98 -29.32 -5.69 20.39
CA GLY A 98 -28.20 -4.98 21.03
C GLY A 98 -27.02 -5.86 21.45
N LYS A 99 -27.11 -7.19 21.32
CA LYS A 99 -26.04 -8.13 21.65
C LYS A 99 -25.26 -8.53 20.40
N VAL A 100 -23.94 -8.63 20.53
CA VAL A 100 -23.08 -9.13 19.45
C VAL A 100 -23.29 -10.63 19.31
N VAL A 101 -23.71 -11.07 18.13
CA VAL A 101 -23.96 -12.48 17.81
C VAL A 101 -22.97 -13.04 16.80
N GLY A 102 -22.12 -12.19 16.23
CA GLY A 102 -21.07 -12.58 15.30
C GLY A 102 -20.40 -11.38 14.64
N ALA A 103 -19.69 -11.64 13.55
CA ALA A 103 -19.01 -10.62 12.77
C ALA A 103 -19.06 -10.93 11.27
N LEU A 104 -19.18 -9.87 10.47
CA LEU A 104 -18.90 -9.87 9.04
C LEU A 104 -17.52 -9.25 8.85
N SER A 105 -16.61 -9.94 8.15
CA SER A 105 -15.28 -9.39 7.87
C SER A 105 -14.95 -9.44 6.39
N VAL A 106 -14.29 -8.39 5.91
CA VAL A 106 -13.75 -8.26 4.55
C VAL A 106 -12.25 -8.06 4.64
N ALA A 107 -11.49 -8.81 3.86
CA ALA A 107 -10.05 -8.69 3.70
C ALA A 107 -9.76 -8.32 2.24
N LYS A 108 -9.40 -7.05 2.01
CA LYS A 108 -9.20 -6.46 0.68
C LYS A 108 -7.73 -6.29 0.36
N SER A 109 -7.28 -6.74 -0.80
CA SER A 109 -5.92 -6.53 -1.28
C SER A 109 -5.60 -5.05 -1.41
N LEU A 110 -4.41 -4.67 -0.97
CA LEU A 110 -3.80 -3.35 -1.17
C LEU A 110 -2.74 -3.37 -2.26
N GLU A 111 -2.58 -4.48 -2.98
CA GLU A 111 -1.52 -4.67 -3.98
C GLU A 111 -1.54 -3.57 -5.04
N LYS A 112 -2.70 -3.32 -5.67
CA LYS A 112 -2.84 -2.27 -6.69
C LYS A 112 -2.45 -0.89 -6.15
N GLN A 113 -2.89 -0.55 -4.94
CA GLN A 113 -2.57 0.72 -4.29
C GLN A 113 -1.07 0.81 -3.95
N THR A 114 -0.49 -0.28 -3.45
CA THR A 114 0.93 -0.38 -3.09
C THR A 114 1.81 -0.25 -4.33
N THR A 115 1.44 -0.90 -5.44
CA THR A 115 2.16 -0.83 -6.71
C THR A 115 2.18 0.60 -7.26
N VAL A 116 1.04 1.30 -7.25
CA VAL A 116 0.98 2.71 -7.70
C VAL A 116 1.83 3.62 -6.83
N LEU A 117 1.79 3.43 -5.50
CA LEU A 117 2.62 4.20 -4.56
C LEU A 117 4.11 3.97 -4.79
N ASN A 118 4.53 2.72 -4.96
CA ASN A 118 5.92 2.37 -5.22
C ASN A 118 6.41 2.95 -6.55
N LEU A 119 5.62 2.81 -7.63
CA LEU A 119 5.96 3.41 -8.92
C LEU A 119 6.11 4.93 -8.83
N SER A 120 5.23 5.59 -8.07
CA SER A 120 5.30 7.03 -7.85
C SER A 120 6.56 7.43 -7.07
N LYS A 121 6.96 6.63 -6.09
CA LYS A 121 8.20 6.82 -5.32
C LYS A 121 9.42 6.65 -6.22
N ASP A 122 9.48 5.58 -7.00
CA ASP A 122 10.61 5.30 -7.92
C ASP A 122 10.76 6.42 -8.96
N LEU A 123 9.65 6.94 -9.47
CA LEU A 123 9.63 8.09 -10.36
C LEU A 123 10.16 9.35 -9.67
N TYR A 124 9.71 9.64 -8.45
CA TYR A 124 10.19 10.78 -7.66
C TYR A 124 11.70 10.69 -7.41
N ASP A 125 12.19 9.52 -7.00
CA ASP A 125 13.61 9.29 -6.73
C ASP A 125 14.44 9.49 -8.02
N SER A 126 13.95 9.01 -9.17
CA SER A 126 14.57 9.22 -10.48
C SER A 126 14.63 10.70 -10.88
N LEU A 127 13.54 11.45 -10.68
CA LEU A 127 13.49 12.89 -10.94
C LEU A 127 14.45 13.67 -10.03
N SER A 128 14.56 13.26 -8.77
CA SER A 128 15.51 13.85 -7.81
C SER A 128 16.96 13.63 -8.25
N GLN A 129 17.29 12.44 -8.77
CA GLN A 129 18.61 12.14 -9.33
C GLN A 129 18.90 12.97 -10.58
N ILE A 130 17.94 13.09 -11.50
CA ILE A 130 18.07 13.94 -12.71
C ILE A 130 18.31 15.40 -12.32
N SER A 131 17.54 15.93 -11.37
CA SER A 131 17.72 17.30 -10.88
C SER A 131 19.11 17.53 -10.29
N SER A 132 19.61 16.57 -9.52
CA SER A 132 20.97 16.62 -8.96
C SER A 132 22.02 16.62 -10.07
N GLY A 133 21.85 15.78 -11.10
CA GLY A 133 22.74 15.77 -12.27
C GLY A 133 22.70 17.06 -13.08
N ILE A 134 21.53 17.71 -13.23
CA ILE A 134 21.40 19.03 -13.88
C ILE A 134 22.17 20.10 -13.11
N ASN A 135 22.09 20.08 -11.78
CA ASN A 135 22.84 21.00 -10.92
C ASN A 135 24.34 20.79 -11.06
N GLU A 136 24.80 19.54 -11.10
CA GLU A 136 26.21 19.20 -11.33
C GLU A 136 26.69 19.67 -12.71
N ILE A 137 25.92 19.41 -13.78
CA ILE A 137 26.22 19.89 -15.13
C ILE A 137 26.32 21.42 -15.15
N SER A 138 25.39 22.12 -14.50
CA SER A 138 25.41 23.58 -14.42
C SER A 138 26.66 24.12 -13.73
N SER A 139 27.07 23.48 -12.63
CA SER A 139 28.34 23.78 -11.93
C SER A 139 29.57 23.53 -12.81
N ASN A 140 29.57 22.42 -13.56
CA ASN A 140 30.64 22.08 -14.49
C ASN A 140 30.73 23.11 -15.63
N ILE A 141 29.60 23.57 -16.18
CA ILE A 141 29.56 24.64 -17.19
C ILE A 141 30.15 25.94 -16.64
N GLN A 142 29.81 26.34 -15.40
CA GLN A 142 30.40 27.53 -14.77
C GLN A 142 31.92 27.41 -14.62
N SER A 143 32.41 26.22 -14.23
CA SER A 143 33.84 25.93 -14.14
C SER A 143 34.55 26.00 -15.49
N ILE A 144 33.89 25.52 -16.56
CA ILE A 144 34.39 25.63 -17.94
C ILE A 144 34.46 27.10 -18.39
N VAL A 145 33.40 27.88 -18.14
CA VAL A 145 33.37 29.32 -18.46
C VAL A 145 34.52 30.04 -17.77
N GLN A 146 34.71 29.80 -16.47
CA GLN A 146 35.80 30.38 -15.69
C GLN A 146 37.18 30.00 -16.25
N SER A 147 37.38 28.72 -16.58
CA SER A 147 38.65 28.23 -17.15
C SER A 147 38.94 28.87 -18.51
N ASN A 148 37.93 29.04 -19.37
CA ASN A 148 38.06 29.75 -20.64
C ASN A 148 38.42 31.22 -20.44
N SER A 149 37.80 31.91 -19.46
CA SER A 149 38.15 33.29 -19.13
C SER A 149 39.61 33.42 -18.66
N THR A 150 40.07 32.51 -17.79
CA THR A 150 41.48 32.49 -17.35
C THR A 150 42.43 32.24 -18.52
N MET A 151 42.14 31.27 -19.39
CA MET A 151 42.96 31.01 -20.59
C MET A 151 43.04 32.23 -21.51
N GLN A 152 41.95 32.97 -21.70
CA GLN A 152 41.98 34.21 -22.49
C GLN A 152 42.92 35.26 -21.86
N GLN A 153 42.87 35.43 -20.53
CA GLN A 153 43.75 36.35 -19.82
C GLN A 153 45.22 35.94 -19.93
N ASP A 154 45.54 34.65 -19.82
CA ASP A 154 46.91 34.13 -19.96
C ASP A 154 47.47 34.35 -21.36
N VAL A 155 46.65 34.12 -22.40
CA VAL A 155 47.02 34.40 -23.79
C VAL A 155 47.30 35.89 -23.99
N GLU A 156 46.48 36.78 -23.43
CA GLU A 156 46.71 38.22 -23.50
C GLU A 156 47.98 38.66 -22.76
N GLN A 157 48.22 38.15 -21.56
CA GLN A 157 49.44 38.44 -20.81
C GLN A 157 50.69 37.97 -21.57
N THR A 158 50.63 36.77 -22.16
CA THR A 158 51.75 36.22 -22.93
C THR A 158 52.06 37.08 -24.16
N LYS A 159 51.03 37.51 -24.90
CA LYS A 159 51.17 38.46 -26.02
C LYS A 159 51.80 39.79 -25.57
N LYS A 160 51.40 40.32 -24.40
CA LYS A 160 51.99 41.55 -23.84
C LYS A 160 53.47 41.36 -23.50
N LYS A 161 53.83 40.27 -22.80
CA LYS A 161 55.22 39.95 -22.44
C LYS A 161 56.12 39.81 -23.67
N GLN A 162 55.66 39.12 -24.72
CA GLN A 162 56.40 38.97 -25.99
C GLN A 162 56.67 40.33 -26.65
N LYS A 163 55.68 41.23 -26.71
CA LYS A 163 55.86 42.57 -27.27
C LYS A 163 56.87 43.42 -26.50
N THR A 164 56.94 43.27 -25.18
CA THR A 164 57.90 44.02 -24.35
C THR A 164 59.33 43.51 -24.56
N GLN A 165 59.53 42.19 -24.68
CA GLN A 165 60.85 41.59 -24.93
C GLN A 165 61.40 41.88 -26.33
N MET A 166 60.55 42.07 -27.34
CA MET A 166 61.01 42.46 -28.69
C MET A 166 61.41 43.94 -28.81
N LYS A 167 61.07 44.77 -27.80
CA LYS A 167 61.39 46.21 -27.77
C LYS A 167 62.61 46.55 -26.91
N SER A 168 63.15 45.58 -26.18
CA SER A 168 64.41 45.65 -25.44
C SER A 168 65.55 45.07 -26.27
#